data_AF-A0A937GAD1-F1
#
_entry.id   AF-A0A937GAD1-F1
#
_cell.length_a   1.000
_cell.length_b   1.000
_cell.length_c   1.000
_cell.angle_alpha   90.00
_cell.angle_beta   90.00
_cell.angle_gamma   90.00
#
_symmetry.space_group_name_H-M   'P 1'
#
loop_
_entity.id
_entity.type
_entity.pdbx_description
1 polymer ?
#
loop_
_entity_poly.entity_id
_entity_poly.type
_entity_poly.pdbx_seq_one_letter_code
_entity_poly.pdbx_strand_id
1 'polypeptide(L)' 'MSVRWRVSFGGRDVVVEGPEDAAVTVTVPAAAVTADGFDPTEAYMRGSLKAEGNTGVLFGVLADGSALSALTRLASRP' A
#
# COMPACT_ATOMS: atom_id res chain seq x y z
N MET A 1 1.53 -3.32 15.95
CA MET A 1 1.24 -4.12 14.74
C MET A 1 2.04 -3.58 13.57
N SER A 2 2.56 -4.45 12.70
CA SER A 2 3.41 -4.11 11.56
C SER A 2 2.66 -4.24 10.23
N VAL A 3 3.11 -3.49 9.21
CA VAL A 3 2.58 -3.53 7.84
C VAL A 3 3.71 -3.89 6.87
N ARG A 4 3.40 -4.73 5.87
CA ARG A 4 4.26 -4.99 4.72
C ARG A 4 3.67 -4.33 3.49
N TRP A 5 4.36 -3.35 2.93
CA TRP A 5 3.95 -2.64 1.71
C TRP A 5 4.52 -3.35 0.48
N ARG A 6 3.69 -3.53 -0.54
CA ARG A 6 4.07 -4.09 -1.84
C ARG A 6 3.57 -3.17 -2.95
N VAL A 7 4.48 -2.49 -3.63
CA VAL A 7 4.14 -1.61 -4.76
C VAL A 7 4.64 -2.24 -6.06
N SER A 8 3.72 -2.58 -6.96
CA SER A 8 4.03 -3.26 -8.23
C SER A 8 4.12 -2.27 -9.39
N PHE A 9 5.24 -2.27 -10.09
CA PHE A 9 5.46 -1.47 -11.30
C PHE A 9 5.09 -2.24 -12.59
N GLY A 10 4.66 -3.49 -12.45
CA GLY A 10 4.29 -4.38 -13.55
C GLY A 10 5.24 -5.58 -13.68
N GLY A 11 4.70 -6.69 -14.21
CA GLY A 11 5.47 -7.93 -14.36
C GLY A 11 6.01 -8.45 -13.02
N ARG A 12 7.34 -8.54 -12.90
CA ARG A 12 8.06 -8.99 -11.70
C ARG A 12 8.67 -7.83 -10.89
N ASP A 13 8.52 -6.58 -11.33
CA ASP A 13 9.08 -5.43 -10.62
C ASP A 13 8.16 -5.01 -9.47
N VAL A 14 8.62 -5.28 -8.26
CA VAL A 14 7.87 -5.04 -7.02
C VAL A 14 8.82 -4.46 -5.98
N VAL A 15 8.41 -3.35 -5.36
CA VAL A 15 9.00 -2.83 -4.12
C VAL A 15 8.35 -3.54 -2.96
N VAL A 16 9.15 -3.97 -2.01
CA VAL A 16 8.64 -4.49 -0.76
C VAL A 16 9.32 -3.76 0.39
N GLU A 17 8.53 -3.31 1.35
CA GLU A 17 9.03 -2.72 2.59
C GLU A 17 8.24 -3.26 3.78
N GLY A 18 8.93 -3.49 4.90
CA GLY A 18 8.35 -4.04 6.13
C GLY A 18 8.70 -5.52 6.36
N PRO A 19 8.37 -6.05 7.54
CA PRO A 19 8.73 -7.41 7.94
C PRO A 19 7.96 -8.48 7.16
N GLU A 20 8.49 -9.71 7.07
CA GLU A 20 7.84 -10.82 6.35
C GLU A 20 6.63 -11.37 7.09
N ASP A 21 6.67 -11.31 8.42
CA ASP A 21 5.61 -11.70 9.36
C ASP A 21 4.68 -10.53 9.73
N ALA A 22 4.57 -9.51 8.86
CA ALA A 22 3.70 -8.38 9.11
C ALA A 22 2.24 -8.80 9.34
N ALA A 23 1.57 -8.10 10.25
CA ALA A 23 0.16 -8.38 10.58
C ALA A 23 -0.79 -8.15 9.39
N VAL A 24 -0.40 -7.27 8.46
CA VAL A 24 -1.10 -7.06 7.19
C VAL A 24 -0.09 -6.79 6.07
N THR A 25 -0.33 -7.40 4.92
CA THR A 25 0.36 -7.08 3.67
C THR A 25 -0.55 -6.25 2.78
N VAL A 26 -0.08 -5.08 2.36
CA VAL A 26 -0.81 -4.16 1.47
C VAL A 26 -0.15 -4.17 0.09
N THR A 27 -0.91 -4.51 -0.94
CA THR A 27 -0.45 -4.57 -2.32
C THR A 27 -1.18 -3.56 -3.19
N VAL A 28 -0.46 -2.75 -3.96
CA VAL A 28 -1.05 -1.75 -4.86
C VAL A 28 -0.19 -1.56 -6.13
N PRO A 29 -0.78 -1.30 -7.31
CA PRO A 29 -0.03 -0.90 -8.49
C PRO A 29 0.57 0.50 -8.33
N ALA A 30 1.83 0.70 -8.72
CA ALA A 30 2.47 2.02 -8.74
C ALA A 30 1.66 3.02 -9.56
N ALA A 31 1.14 2.60 -10.71
CA ALA A 31 0.28 3.42 -11.58
C ALA A 31 -0.98 3.96 -10.88
N ALA A 32 -1.53 3.22 -9.91
CA ALA A 32 -2.65 3.69 -9.12
C ALA A 32 -2.19 4.75 -8.09
N VAL A 33 -1.04 4.53 -7.46
CA VAL A 33 -0.46 5.46 -6.47
C VAL A 33 -0.03 6.78 -7.09
N THR A 34 0.48 6.77 -8.33
CA THR A 34 0.93 7.97 -9.04
C THR A 34 -0.18 8.70 -9.78
N ALA A 35 -1.42 8.20 -9.73
CA ALA A 35 -2.56 8.88 -10.32
C ALA A 35 -2.88 10.17 -9.54
N ASP A 36 -3.36 11.19 -10.26
CA ASP A 36 -3.78 12.44 -9.63
C ASP A 36 -4.91 12.18 -8.62
N GLY A 37 -4.79 12.78 -7.44
CA GLY A 37 -5.77 12.58 -6.35
C GLY A 37 -5.78 11.19 -5.73
N PHE A 38 -4.69 10.41 -5.81
CA PHE A 38 -4.62 9.10 -5.15
C PHE A 38 -4.97 9.18 -3.66
N ASP A 39 -6.00 8.43 -3.27
CA ASP A 39 -6.38 8.17 -1.88
C ASP A 39 -6.35 6.66 -1.61
N PRO A 40 -5.59 6.19 -0.61
CA PRO A 40 -5.45 4.76 -0.33
C PRO A 40 -6.73 4.12 0.23
N THR A 41 -7.60 4.90 0.87
CA THR A 41 -8.89 4.41 1.38
C THR A 41 -9.82 4.11 0.22
N GLU A 42 -9.98 5.05 -0.70
CA GLU A 42 -10.75 4.85 -1.92
C GLU A 42 -10.16 3.75 -2.80
N ALA A 43 -8.83 3.69 -2.91
CA ALA A 43 -8.15 2.65 -3.66
C ALA A 43 -8.45 1.25 -3.11
N TYR A 44 -8.54 1.11 -1.78
CA TYR A 44 -8.97 -0.12 -1.11
C TYR A 44 -10.43 -0.44 -1.42
N MET A 45 -11.31 0.55 -1.28
CA MET A 45 -12.75 0.40 -1.54
C MET A 45 -13.06 0.04 -3.00
N ARG A 46 -12.24 0.52 -3.95
CA ARG A 46 -12.33 0.18 -5.38
C ARG A 46 -11.58 -1.11 -5.75
N GLY A 47 -10.89 -1.75 -4.82
CA GLY A 47 -10.18 -3.03 -5.03
C GLY A 47 -8.83 -2.91 -5.75
N SER A 48 -8.37 -1.69 -6.03
CA SER A 48 -7.04 -1.43 -6.62
C SER A 48 -5.90 -1.56 -5.61
N LEU A 49 -6.16 -1.27 -4.34
CA LEU A 49 -5.30 -1.60 -3.21
C LEU A 49 -5.89 -2.84 -2.53
N LYS A 50 -5.06 -3.85 -2.32
CA LYS A 50 -5.43 -5.10 -1.67
C LYS A 50 -4.75 -5.20 -0.31
N ALA A 51 -5.44 -5.80 0.65
CA ALA A 51 -4.88 -6.07 1.96
C ALA A 51 -5.12 -7.53 2.34
N GLU A 52 -4.08 -8.20 2.80
CA GLU A 52 -4.09 -9.59 3.23
C GLU A 52 -3.62 -9.68 4.68
N GLY A 53 -4.42 -10.27 5.57
CA GLY A 53 -4.15 -10.34 7.01
C GLY A 53 -5.13 -9.50 7.84
N ASN A 54 -4.65 -8.92 8.94
CA ASN A 54 -5.48 -8.17 9.89
C ASN A 54 -5.84 -6.78 9.34
N THR A 55 -7.05 -6.64 8.79
CA THR A 55 -7.56 -5.39 8.24
C THR A 55 -7.77 -4.29 9.28
N GLY A 56 -7.85 -4.60 10.58
CA GLY A 56 -7.85 -3.58 11.63
C GLY A 56 -6.58 -2.73 11.65
N VAL A 57 -5.44 -3.34 11.28
CA VAL A 57 -4.16 -2.62 11.11
C VAL A 57 -4.21 -1.72 9.89
N LEU A 58 -4.79 -2.20 8.77
CA LEU A 58 -4.99 -1.39 7.57
C LEU A 58 -5.80 -0.14 7.91
N PHE A 59 -6.95 -0.27 8.57
CA PHE A 59 -7.78 0.89 8.91
C PHE A 59 -7.04 1.89 9.81
N GLY A 60 -6.19 1.41 10.72
CA GLY A 60 -5.32 2.28 11.50
C GLY A 60 -4.39 3.13 10.64
N VAL A 61 -3.70 2.51 9.68
CA VAL A 61 -2.75 3.22 8.79
C VAL A 61 -3.40 4.05 7.69
N LEU A 62 -4.65 3.76 7.35
CA LEU A 62 -5.47 4.61 6.49
C LEU A 62 -5.93 5.86 7.24
N ALA A 63 -6.38 5.70 8.48
CA ALA A 63 -6.90 6.80 9.30
C ALA A 63 -5.85 7.81 9.73
N ASP A 64 -4.60 7.37 10.00
CA ASP A 64 -3.51 8.26 10.40
C ASP A 64 -2.70 8.83 9.22
N GLY A 65 -3.00 8.40 7.98
CA GLY A 65 -2.31 8.85 6.77
C GLY A 65 -0.95 8.19 6.51
N SER A 66 -0.52 7.23 7.35
CA SER A 66 0.73 6.48 7.16
C SER A 66 0.76 5.72 5.84
N ALA A 67 -0.39 5.18 5.41
CA ALA A 67 -0.52 4.46 4.14
C ALA A 67 -0.18 5.34 2.94
N LEU A 68 -0.74 6.56 2.87
CA LEU A 68 -0.47 7.48 1.76
C LEU A 68 1.01 7.83 1.70
N SER A 69 1.59 8.21 2.84
CA SER A 69 3.01 8.59 2.93
C SER A 69 3.95 7.45 2.51
N ALA A 70 3.70 6.23 2.97
CA ALA A 70 4.50 5.06 2.63
C ALA A 70 4.38 4.70 1.14
N LEU A 71 3.14 4.62 0.63
CA LEU A 71 2.89 4.21 -0.75
C LEU A 71 3.44 5.20 -1.76
N THR A 72 3.22 6.50 -1.56
CA THR A 72 3.75 7.55 -2.44
C THR A 72 5.28 7.50 -2.47
N ARG A 73 5.94 7.40 -1.31
CA ARG A 73 7.41 7.28 -1.26
C ARG A 73 7.92 6.04 -2.00
N LEU A 74 7.27 4.89 -1.83
CA LEU A 74 7.66 3.66 -2.52
C LEU A 74 7.37 3.69 -4.02
N ALA A 75 6.37 4.45 -4.46
CA ALA A 75 6.05 4.67 -5.86
C ALA A 75 6.97 5.71 -6.54
N SER A 76 7.47 6.69 -5.79
CA SER A 76 8.36 7.77 -6.26
C SER A 76 9.84 7.38 -6.35
N ARG A 77 10.16 6.11 -6.60
CA ARG A 77 11.55 5.69 -6.87
C ARG A 77 12.14 6.56 -8.01
N PRO A 78 13.44 6.95 -7.94
CA PRO A 78 14.13 7.48 -9.12
C PRO A 78 14.19 6.44 -10.24
#